data_AF-A0A0F3P2H6-F1
#
_entry.id   AF-A0A0F3P2H6-F1
#
_cell.length_a   1.000
_cell.length_b   1.000
_cell.length_c   1.000
_cell.angle_alpha   90.00
_cell.angle_beta   90.00
_cell.angle_gamma   90.00
#
_symmetry.space_group_name_H-M   'P 1'
#
loop_
_entity.id
_entity.type
_entity.pdbx_description
1 polymer ?
#
loop_
_entity_poly.entity_id
_entity_poly.type
_entity_poly.pdbx_seq_one_letter_code
_entity_poly.pdbx_strand_id
1 'polypeptide(L)' 'MNVLINHKTQETNRLEGASKAIANNIQMHIEFLEKQVKEIEQLINSHIKNNKDLHDKAMLLESIPGVGAKT' A
#
# COMPACT_ATOMS: atom_id res chain seq x y z
N MET A 1 2.25 -6.22 3.30
CA MET A 1 1.96 -4.77 3.35
C MET A 1 3.03 -3.99 4.12
N ASN A 2 3.17 -4.20 5.45
CA ASN A 2 4.11 -3.43 6.29
C ASN A 2 5.58 -3.48 5.83
N VAL A 3 6.05 -4.62 5.32
CA VAL A 3 7.43 -4.77 4.82
C VAL A 3 7.68 -3.89 3.60
N LEU A 4 6.78 -3.87 2.62
CA LEU A 4 6.93 -3.06 1.41
C LEU A 4 6.83 -1.56 1.72
N ILE A 5 5.93 -1.17 2.63
CA ILE A 5 5.83 0.22 3.10
C ILE A 5 7.14 0.64 3.77
N ASN A 6 7.71 -0.21 4.63
CA ASN A 6 8.98 0.06 5.29
C ASN A 6 10.13 0.18 4.27
N HIS A 7 10.20 -0.71 3.27
CA HIS A 7 11.18 -0.58 2.19
C HIS A 7 11.02 0.72 1.41
N LYS A 8 9.77 1.14 1.13
CA LYS A 8 9.52 2.43 0.49
C LYS A 8 10.04 3.59 1.33
N THR A 9 9.74 3.60 2.63
CA THR A 9 10.23 4.61 3.56
C THR A 9 11.76 4.66 3.59
N GLN A 10 12.42 3.50 3.62
CA GLN A 10 13.89 3.43 3.57
C GLN A 10 14.45 4.03 2.27
N GLU A 11 13.83 3.73 1.13
CA GLU A 11 14.25 4.26 -0.17
C GLU A 11 13.99 5.76 -0.30
N THR A 12 12.89 6.27 0.23
CA THR A 12 12.63 7.72 0.32
C THR A 12 13.71 8.41 1.15
N ASN A 13 14.05 7.87 2.32
CA ASN A 13 15.13 8.42 3.14
C ASN A 13 16.49 8.36 2.42
N ARG A 14 16.73 7.29 1.64
CA ARG A 14 17.95 7.13 0.86
C ARG A 14 18.05 8.14 -0.29
N LEU A 15 16.91 8.53 -0.88
CA LEU A 15 16.84 9.54 -1.92
C LEU A 15 17.25 10.93 -1.42
N GLU A 16 16.90 11.29 -0.18
CA GLU A 16 17.22 12.60 0.41
C GLU A 16 18.73 12.88 0.48
N GLY A 17 19.54 11.84 0.68
CA GLY A 17 21.01 11.93 0.72
C GLY A 17 21.71 11.52 -0.58
N ALA A 18 20.97 11.22 -1.64
CA ALA A 18 21.51 10.63 -2.86
C ALA A 18 22.17 11.65 -3.80
N SER A 19 23.24 11.24 -4.46
CA SER A 19 23.80 12.00 -5.58
C SER A 19 22.88 11.92 -6.81
N LYS A 20 22.93 12.95 -7.67
CA LYS A 20 22.13 13.00 -8.92
C LYS A 20 22.33 11.77 -9.81
N ALA A 21 23.51 11.16 -9.77
CA ALA A 21 23.84 9.98 -10.57
C ALA A 21 23.01 8.73 -10.19
N ILE A 22 22.63 8.60 -8.91
CA ILE A 22 21.87 7.44 -8.42
C ILE A 22 20.41 7.77 -8.09
N ALA A 23 20.06 9.05 -7.95
CA ALA A 23 18.72 9.51 -7.59
C ALA A 23 17.63 8.93 -8.50
N ASN A 24 17.86 8.90 -9.82
CA ASN A 24 16.90 8.32 -10.77
C ASN A 24 16.64 6.83 -10.51
N ASN A 25 17.66 6.05 -10.15
CA ASN A 25 17.49 4.63 -9.85
C ASN A 25 16.70 4.43 -8.56
N ILE A 26 16.95 5.26 -7.55
CA ILE A 26 16.20 5.21 -6.28
C ILE A 26 14.74 5.60 -6.51
N GLN A 27 14.48 6.62 -7.31
CA GLN A 27 13.12 7.04 -7.66
C GLN A 27 12.35 5.93 -8.40
N MET A 28 12.98 5.27 -9.39
CA MET A 28 12.37 4.13 -10.08
C MET A 28 12.02 2.97 -9.12
N HIS A 29 12.87 2.73 -8.11
CA HIS A 29 12.60 1.69 -7.12
C HIS A 29 11.46 2.08 -6.18
N ILE A 30 11.35 3.35 -5.79
CA ILE A 30 10.20 3.86 -5.02
C ILE A 30 8.91 3.64 -5.80
N GLU A 31 8.87 4.02 -7.09
CA GLU A 31 7.70 3.83 -7.96
C GLU A 31 7.32 2.35 -8.10
N PHE A 32 8.32 1.46 -8.23
CA PHE A 32 8.09 0.02 -8.22
C PHE A 32 7.43 -0.44 -6.92
N LEU A 33 7.93 -0.02 -5.76
CA LEU A 33 7.38 -0.38 -4.45
C LEU A 33 5.94 0.13 -4.28
N GLU A 34 5.63 1.34 -4.76
CA GLU A 34 4.27 1.88 -4.75
C GLU A 34 3.29 1.06 -5.59
N LYS A 35 3.73 0.66 -6.79
CA LYS A 35 2.94 -0.22 -7.66
C LYS A 35 2.65 -1.56 -6.98
N GLN A 36 3.65 -2.20 -6.39
CA GLN A 36 3.49 -3.47 -5.68
C GLN A 36 2.52 -3.37 -4.49
N VAL A 37 2.60 -2.27 -3.72
CA VAL A 37 1.67 -2.01 -2.61
C VAL A 37 0.24 -1.92 -3.11
N LYS A 38 0.01 -1.13 -4.16
CA LYS A 38 -1.33 -0.94 -4.76
C LYS A 38 -1.89 -2.24 -5.34
N GLU A 39 -1.07 -3.04 -6.01
CA GLU A 39 -1.48 -4.33 -6.57
C GLU A 39 -1.93 -5.30 -5.46
N ILE A 40 -1.19 -5.35 -4.35
CA ILE A 40 -1.55 -6.19 -3.20
C ILE A 40 -2.86 -5.71 -2.56
N GLU A 41 -3.06 -4.40 -2.39
CA GLU A 41 -4.33 -3.84 -1.89
C GLU A 41 -5.50 -4.23 -2.79
N GLN A 42 -5.33 -4.13 -4.11
CA GLN A 42 -6.35 -4.51 -5.08
C GLN A 42 -6.68 -6.01 -5.00
N LEU A 43 -5.67 -6.86 -4.84
CA LEU A 43 -5.86 -8.31 -4.67
C LEU A 43 -6.62 -8.64 -3.38
N ILE A 44 -6.27 -7.98 -2.26
CA ILE A 44 -6.98 -8.13 -0.98
C ILE A 44 -8.44 -7.70 -1.13
N ASN A 45 -8.69 -6.51 -1.67
CA ASN A 45 -10.04 -5.98 -1.85
C ASN A 45 -10.87 -6.86 -2.79
N SER A 46 -10.26 -7.36 -3.87
CA SER A 46 -10.91 -8.30 -4.78
C SER A 46 -11.27 -9.61 -4.08
N HIS A 47 -10.38 -10.12 -3.23
CA HIS A 47 -10.64 -11.33 -2.46
C HIS A 47 -11.79 -11.14 -1.45
N ILE A 48 -11.80 -10.02 -0.72
CA ILE A 48 -12.89 -9.67 0.21
C ILE A 48 -14.21 -9.57 -0.55
N LYS A 49 -14.25 -8.83 -1.66
CA LYS A 49 -15.47 -8.64 -2.48
C LYS A 49 -16.01 -9.95 -3.04
N ASN A 50 -15.13 -10.85 -3.48
CA ASN A 50 -15.53 -12.11 -4.10
C ASN A 50 -15.91 -13.19 -3.07
N ASN A 51 -15.69 -12.95 -1.77
CA ASN A 51 -16.11 -13.83 -0.68
C ASN A 51 -17.29 -13.21 0.06
N LYS A 52 -18.46 -13.85 -0.02
CA LYS A 52 -19.71 -13.31 0.55
C LYS A 52 -19.61 -13.01 2.05
N ASP A 53 -19.02 -13.91 2.84
CA ASP A 53 -18.89 -13.73 4.30
C ASP A 53 -17.95 -12.57 4.65
N LEU A 54 -16.80 -12.47 3.95
CA LEU A 54 -15.85 -11.37 4.17
C LEU A 54 -16.43 -10.02 3.72
N HIS A 55 -17.15 -9.99 2.60
CA HIS A 55 -17.85 -8.81 2.12
C HIS A 55 -18.89 -8.31 3.13
N ASP A 56 -19.75 -9.21 3.62
CA ASP A 56 -20.83 -8.85 4.54
C ASP A 56 -20.25 -8.35 5.88
N LYS A 57 -19.12 -8.92 6.34
CA LYS A 57 -18.36 -8.40 7.50
C LYS A 57 -17.71 -7.05 7.25
N ALA A 58 -17.15 -6.83 6.06
CA ALA A 58 -16.53 -5.54 5.70
C ALA A 58 -17.57 -4.41 5.67
N MET A 59 -18.75 -4.64 5.07
CA MET A 59 -19.85 -3.66 5.08
C MET A 59 -20.35 -3.35 6.50
N LEU A 60 -20.40 -4.35 7.37
CA LEU A 60 -20.77 -4.15 8.77
C LEU A 60 -19.76 -3.22 9.48
N LEU A 61 -18.46 -3.43 9.28
CA LEU A 61 -17.42 -2.56 9.86
C LEU A 61 -17.51 -1.13 9.33
N GLU A 62 -17.78 -0.95 8.03
CA GLU A 62 -18.00 0.38 7.42
C GLU A 62 -19.24 1.09 7.97
N SER A 63 -20.28 0.34 8.35
CA SER A 63 -21.50 0.91 8.94
C SER A 63 -21.32 1.45 10.37
N ILE A 64 -20.22 1.08 11.05
CA ILE A 64 -19.92 1.53 12.41
C ILE A 64 -19.10 2.84 12.35
N PRO A 65 -19.64 3.97 12.84
CA PRO A 65 -18.93 5.23 12.86
C PRO A 65 -17.59 5.12 13.62
N GLY A 66 -16.50 5.57 13.00
CA GLY A 66 -15.17 5.57 13.60
C GLY A 66 -14.39 4.24 13.50
N VAL A 67 -14.99 3.19 12.91
CA VAL A 67 -14.32 1.88 12.70
C VAL A 67 -14.12 1.57 11.21
N GLY A 68 -15.01 2.08 10.35
CA GLY A 68 -14.92 1.92 8.90
C GLY A 68 -13.59 2.43 8.30
N ALA A 69 -13.34 2.04 7.04
CA ALA A 69 -12.10 2.39 6.34
C ALA A 69 -11.76 3.88 6.50
N LYS A 70 -10.53 4.16 6.94
CA LYS A 70 -10.06 5.50 7.25
C LYS A 70 -10.08 6.33 5.96
N THR A 71 -10.99 7.31 5.88
CA THR A 71 -10.95 8.38 4.87
C THR A 71 -9.78 9.30 5.10
#